data_AF-A0A8W8M779-F1
#
_entry.id   AF-A0A8W8M779-F1
#
_cell.length_a   1.000
_cell.length_b   1.000
_cell.length_c   1.000
_cell.angle_alpha   90.00
_cell.angle_beta   90.00
_cell.angle_gamma   90.00
#
_symmetry.space_group_name_H-M   'P 1'
#
loop_
_entity.id
_entity.type
_entity.pdbx_description
1 polymer ?
#
loop_
_entity_poly.entity_id
_entity_poly.type
_entity_poly.pdbx_seq_one_letter_code
_entity_poly.pdbx_strand_id
1 'polypeptide(L)' 'LFPRHTSKAARENTINLIHTLRDYLHYHIKCSKAYIHSRMRAKTSDFLKVLNRARPEVKDKEKKTISGKTFRQQ' A
#
# COMPACT_ATOMS: atom_id res chain seq x y z
N LEU A 1 27.62 21.64 16.82
CA LEU A 1 27.09 21.75 18.20
C LEU A 1 27.54 23.08 18.79
N PHE A 2 26.64 23.83 19.40
CA PHE A 2 26.92 25.15 20.04
C PHE A 2 26.89 25.05 21.57
N PRO A 3 27.42 26.04 22.34
CA PRO A 3 27.50 25.99 23.80
C PRO A 3 26.17 25.63 24.53
N ARG A 4 25.02 26.02 23.96
CA ARG A 4 23.70 25.65 24.49
C ARG A 4 23.44 24.13 24.50
N HIS A 5 24.10 23.36 23.64
CA HIS A 5 23.95 21.91 23.49
C HIS A 5 25.00 21.11 24.27
N THR A 6 26.13 21.75 24.62
CA THR A 6 27.22 21.11 25.36
C THR A 6 27.28 21.55 26.83
N SER A 7 26.33 22.39 27.26
CA SER A 7 26.17 22.79 28.65
C SER A 7 25.93 21.55 29.53
N LYS A 8 26.37 21.60 30.79
CA LYS A 8 26.28 20.46 31.71
C LYS A 8 24.84 19.93 31.87
N ALA A 9 23.84 20.81 31.72
CA ALA A 9 22.43 20.47 31.77
C ALA A 9 21.92 19.73 30.50
N ALA A 10 22.41 20.10 29.31
CA ALA A 10 21.93 19.55 28.03
C ALA A 10 22.82 18.44 27.44
N ARG A 11 24.02 18.24 28.01
CA ARG A 11 25.04 17.36 27.46
C ARG A 11 24.59 15.91 27.33
N GLU A 12 24.02 15.33 28.39
CA GLU A 12 23.59 13.91 28.37
C GLU A 12 22.51 13.66 27.32
N ASN A 13 21.51 14.54 27.22
CA ASN A 13 20.47 14.44 26.20
C ASN A 13 21.07 14.57 24.78
N THR A 14 22.00 15.51 24.58
CA THR A 14 22.64 15.72 23.29
C THR A 14 23.47 14.51 22.87
N ILE A 15 24.21 13.89 23.80
CA ILE A 15 24.93 12.64 23.56
C ILE A 15 23.94 11.53 23.17
N ASN A 16 22.82 11.40 23.87
CA ASN A 16 21.81 10.39 23.59
C ASN A 16 21.20 10.50 22.18
N LEU A 17 20.91 11.72 21.75
CA LEU A 17 20.33 11.95 20.42
C LEU A 17 21.38 11.82 19.30
N ILE A 18 22.60 12.30 19.52
CA ILE A 18 23.62 12.31 18.45
C ILE A 18 24.18 10.91 18.19
N HIS A 19 24.35 10.07 19.23
CA HIS A 19 24.88 8.71 19.03
C HIS A 19 23.87 7.79 18.31
N THR A 20 22.57 8.05 18.44
CA THR A 20 21.51 7.28 17.76
C THR A 20 21.10 7.85 16.41
N LEU A 21 21.57 9.06 16.04
CA LEU A 21 21.11 9.81 14.87
C LEU A 21 21.17 8.99 13.57
N ARG A 22 22.27 8.26 13.34
CA ARG A 22 22.45 7.44 12.13
C ARG A 22 21.36 6.36 12.03
N ASP A 23 21.17 5.62 13.12
CA ASP A 23 20.23 4.51 13.12
C ASP A 23 18.79 5.02 13.10
N TYR A 24 18.52 6.16 13.73
CA TYR A 24 17.25 6.87 13.66
C TYR A 24 16.92 7.34 12.23
N LEU A 25 17.88 7.93 11.51
CA LEU A 25 17.72 8.33 10.11
C LEU A 25 17.46 7.11 9.22
N HIS A 26 18.28 6.07 9.37
CA HIS A 26 18.11 4.84 8.62
C HIS A 26 16.82 4.09 8.96
N TYR A 27 16.32 4.21 10.17
CA TYR A 27 15.01 3.70 10.57
C TYR A 27 13.90 4.44 9.83
N HIS A 28 13.91 5.79 9.85
CA HIS A 28 12.89 6.58 9.17
C HIS A 28 12.89 6.39 7.65
N ILE A 29 14.04 6.25 7.00
CA ILE A 29 14.12 5.90 5.58
C ILE A 29 13.43 4.55 5.30
N LYS A 30 13.64 3.54 6.16
CA LYS A 30 12.96 2.23 6.02
C LYS A 30 11.46 2.37 6.22
N CYS A 31 11.02 3.13 7.22
CA CYS A 31 9.61 3.40 7.48
C CYS A 31 8.94 4.12 6.30
N SER A 32 9.58 5.16 5.74
CA SER A 32 9.08 5.85 4.54
C SER A 32 8.93 4.89 3.36
N LYS A 33 9.90 3.99 3.12
CA LYS A 33 9.79 2.96 2.08
C LYS A 33 8.60 2.03 2.33
N ALA A 34 8.42 1.55 3.55
CA ALA A 34 7.29 0.69 3.91
C ALA A 34 5.94 1.41 3.69
N TYR A 35 5.85 2.68 4.06
CA TYR A 35 4.66 3.50 3.82
C TYR A 35 4.36 3.66 2.33
N ILE A 36 5.38 3.97 1.52
CA ILE A 36 5.23 4.04 0.06
C ILE A 36 4.79 2.70 -0.53
N HIS A 37 5.33 1.57 -0.07
CA HIS A 37 4.86 0.25 -0.50
C HIS A 37 3.37 0.02 -0.19
N SER A 38 2.89 0.44 0.98
CA SER A 38 1.46 0.35 1.31
C SER A 38 0.59 1.18 0.36
N ARG A 39 1.03 2.39 0.03
CA ARG A 39 0.36 3.27 -0.96
C ARG A 39 0.36 2.66 -2.35
N MET A 40 1.49 2.10 -2.78
CA MET A 40 1.60 1.39 -4.05
C MET A 40 0.63 0.21 -4.11
N ARG A 41 0.57 -0.63 -3.07
CA ARG A 41 -0.37 -1.77 -3.01
C ARG A 41 -1.82 -1.34 -3.12
N ALA A 42 -2.21 -0.27 -2.42
CA ALA A 42 -3.57 0.28 -2.52
C ALA A 42 -3.89 0.68 -3.98
N LYS A 43 -2.97 1.41 -4.63
CA LYS A 43 -3.17 1.82 -6.02
C LYS A 43 -3.18 0.66 -7.00
N THR A 44 -2.31 -0.35 -6.80
CA THR A 44 -2.32 -1.58 -7.60
C THR A 44 -3.63 -2.33 -7.47
N SER A 45 -4.19 -2.43 -6.25
CA SER A 45 -5.51 -3.02 -6.03
C SER A 45 -6.60 -2.30 -6.83
N ASP A 46 -6.57 -0.96 -6.88
CA ASP A 46 -7.52 -0.19 -7.69
C ASP A 46 -7.37 -0.47 -9.19
N PHE A 47 -6.14 -0.58 -9.69
CA PHE A 47 -5.89 -0.96 -11.09
C PHE A 47 -6.39 -2.37 -11.40
N LEU A 48 -6.19 -3.34 -10.50
CA LEU A 48 -6.71 -4.70 -10.68
C LEU A 48 -8.25 -4.71 -10.76
N LYS A 49 -8.95 -3.88 -9.97
CA LYS A 49 -10.41 -3.74 -10.08
C LYS A 49 -10.84 -3.23 -11.45
N VAL A 50 -10.14 -2.23 -12.00
CA VAL A 50 -10.41 -1.71 -13.34
C VAL A 50 -10.19 -2.78 -14.41
N LEU A 51 -9.08 -3.52 -14.34
CA LEU A 51 -8.78 -4.60 -15.28
C LEU A 51 -9.82 -5.72 -15.21
N ASN A 52 -10.23 -6.11 -14.01
CA ASN A 52 -11.25 -7.15 -13.84
C ASN A 52 -12.61 -6.71 -14.37
N ARG A 53 -12.98 -5.44 -14.22
CA ARG A 53 -14.22 -4.88 -14.81
C ARG A 53 -14.18 -4.86 -16.34
N ALA A 54 -13.00 -4.75 -16.94
CA ALA A 54 -12.84 -4.76 -18.38
C ALA A 54 -13.02 -6.17 -18.99
N ARG A 55 -13.05 -7.24 -18.18
CA ARG A 55 -13.36 -8.58 -18.68
C ARG A 55 -14.85 -8.62 -19.09
N PRO A 56 -15.17 -9.04 -20.33
CA PRO A 56 -16.56 -9.24 -20.72
C PRO A 56 -17.22 -10.24 -19.79
N GLU A 57 -18.38 -9.90 -19.24
CA GLU A 57 -19.19 -10.89 -18.54
C GLU A 57 -19.55 -12.00 -19.54
N VAL A 58 -19.36 -13.25 -19.13
CA VAL A 58 -19.90 -14.39 -19.87
C VAL A 58 -21.42 -14.27 -19.71
N LYS A 59 -22.06 -13.53 -20.62
CA LYS A 59 -23.51 -13.56 -20.75
C LYS A 59 -23.87 -15.03 -20.87
N ASP A 60 -24.64 -15.55 -19.92
CA ASP A 60 -25.29 -16.84 -20.07
C ASP A 60 -26.02 -16.75 -21.41
N LYS A 61 -25.47 -17.42 -22.43
CA LYS A 61 -26.15 -17.55 -23.70
C LYS A 61 -27.44 -18.26 -23.36
N GLU A 62 -28.56 -17.59 -23.61
CA GLU A 62 -29.88 -18.17 -23.51
C GLU A 62 -29.82 -19.50 -24.28
N LYS A 63 -29.85 -20.63 -23.55
CA LYS A 63 -29.73 -21.96 -24.15
C LYS A 63 -31.03 -22.23 -24.90
N LYS A 64 -31.11 -21.77 -26.15
CA LYS A 64 -32.21 -22.09 -27.05
C LYS A 64 -31.98 -23.48 -27.61
N THR A 65 -33.05 -24.27 -27.64
CA THR A 65 -33.08 -25.50 -28.44
C THR A 65 -32.87 -25.16 -29.92
N ILE A 66 -32.49 -26.13 -30.76
CA ILE A 66 -32.31 -25.94 -32.22
C ILE A 66 -33.52 -25.27 -32.90
N SER A 67 -34.72 -25.37 -32.32
CA SER A 67 -35.97 -24.75 -32.78
C SER A 67 -36.27 -23.37 -32.19
N GLY A 68 -35.35 -22.78 -31.42
CA GLY A 68 -35.51 -21.44 -30.83
C GLY A 68 -36.38 -21.35 -29.59
N LYS A 69 -36.90 -22.48 -29.07
CA LYS A 69 -37.77 -22.49 -27.88
C LYS A 69 -36.95 -22.57 -26.58
N THR A 70 -37.33 -21.75 -25.60
CA THR A 70 -36.76 -21.71 -24.23
C THR A 70 -37.35 -22.85 -23.39
N PHE A 71 -36.49 -23.63 -22.71
CA PHE A 71 -36.91 -24.75 -21.86
C PHE A 71 -37.59 -24.21 -20.58
N ARG A 72 -38.86 -24.57 -20.35
CA ARG A 72 -39.57 -24.32 -19.09
C ARG A 72 -39.56 -25.60 -18.26
N GLN A 73 -38.92 -25.56 -17.10
CA GLN A 73 -38.96 -26.66 -16.12
C GLN A 73 -40.24 -26.52 -15.29
N GLN A 74 -41.06 -27.57 -15.21
CA GLN A 74 -42.24 -27.65 -14.33
C GLN A 74 -41.83 -27.92 -12.88
#